data_AF-A0A238ZNU4-F1
#
_entry.id   AF-A0A238ZNU4-F1
#
_cell.length_a   1.000
_cell.length_b   1.000
_cell.length_c   1.000
_cell.angle_alpha   90.00
_cell.angle_beta   90.00
_cell.angle_gamma   90.00
#
_symmetry.space_group_name_H-M   'P 1'
#
loop_
_entity.id
_entity.type
_entity.pdbx_description
1 polymer ?
#
loop_
_entity_poly.entity_id
_entity_poly.type
_entity_poly.pdbx_seq_one_letter_code
_entity_poly.pdbx_strand_id
1 'polypeptide(L)'
;MTRGAGGLVGFDAWAELAGDSPISRTEWAALVASWSEPHRRYHDLAHLAAVLGLVGRLAGAAADPEAVRLAAWYHDVVYDPERSDNEQISAERAGAGLRGLVTDERLAEVDRLVLLTAGHDPAPGDANGAVLCDADLAVLAAPPESYAAYASAIRLEYGHLSDEEFATGRIAVLQHLLALPALYRTEAAQPWTGTARANLTAELTLLRRRGGAS
;
A
#
# COMPACT_ATOMS: atom_id res chain seq x y z
N MET A 1 -20.70 12.56 -4.63
CA MET A 1 -20.35 12.03 -5.96
C MET A 1 -19.02 11.32 -5.81
N THR A 2 -18.98 9.99 -5.98
CA THR A 2 -17.75 9.21 -5.91
C THR A 2 -16.94 9.49 -7.17
N ARG A 3 -15.78 10.14 -7.06
CA ARG A 3 -14.85 10.28 -8.20
C ARG A 3 -14.49 8.85 -8.66
N GLY A 4 -14.55 8.57 -9.96
CA GLY A 4 -14.07 7.30 -10.53
C GLY A 4 -12.56 7.15 -10.34
N ALA A 5 -12.00 5.98 -10.63
CA ALA A 5 -10.56 5.70 -10.42
C ALA A 5 -9.64 6.76 -11.06
N GLY A 6 -9.94 7.22 -12.29
CA GLY A 6 -9.19 8.29 -12.96
C GLY A 6 -9.29 9.67 -12.29
N GLY A 7 -10.26 9.88 -11.41
CA GLY A 7 -10.38 11.11 -10.61
C GLY A 7 -9.65 11.07 -9.27
N LEU A 8 -9.24 9.89 -8.79
CA LEU A 8 -8.47 9.74 -7.54
C LEU A 8 -6.96 9.88 -7.79
N VAL A 9 -6.48 9.41 -8.94
CA VAL A 9 -5.08 9.54 -9.36
C VAL A 9 -4.86 10.72 -10.33
N GLY A 10 -5.88 11.55 -10.55
CA GLY A 10 -5.81 12.72 -11.44
C GLY A 10 -5.07 13.89 -10.80
N PHE A 11 -4.55 14.80 -11.64
CA PHE A 11 -3.82 15.97 -11.16
C PHE A 11 -4.64 16.85 -10.21
N ASP A 12 -5.94 17.02 -10.43
CA ASP A 12 -6.77 17.85 -9.53
C ASP A 12 -6.79 17.30 -8.10
N ALA A 13 -6.85 15.97 -7.93
CA ALA A 13 -6.80 15.33 -6.61
C ALA A 13 -5.41 15.47 -5.96
N TRP A 14 -4.34 15.45 -6.75
CA TRP A 14 -2.98 15.72 -6.27
C TRP A 14 -2.78 17.19 -5.89
N ALA A 15 -3.29 18.13 -6.70
CA ALA A 15 -3.16 19.57 -6.49
C ALA A 15 -3.89 20.05 -5.22
N GLU A 16 -4.94 19.34 -4.79
CA GLU A 16 -5.56 19.53 -3.47
C GLU A 16 -4.59 19.30 -2.31
N LEU A 17 -3.54 18.48 -2.49
CA LEU A 17 -2.56 18.13 -1.45
C LEU A 17 -1.25 18.92 -1.57
N ALA A 18 -0.76 19.14 -2.79
CA ALA A 18 0.57 19.69 -3.07
C ALA A 18 0.53 21.03 -3.84
N GLY A 19 -0.66 21.63 -3.98
CA GLY A 19 -0.90 22.88 -4.70
C GLY A 19 -0.86 22.75 -6.22
N ASP A 20 -1.40 23.76 -6.91
CA ASP A 20 -1.29 23.88 -8.38
C ASP A 20 -0.09 24.76 -8.75
N SER A 21 1.01 24.10 -9.13
CA SER A 21 2.22 24.76 -9.62
C SER A 21 2.89 23.91 -10.70
N PRO A 22 3.78 24.49 -11.53
CA PRO A 22 4.56 23.71 -12.49
C PRO A 22 5.36 22.58 -11.84
N ILE A 23 5.94 22.83 -10.66
CA ILE A 23 6.70 21.83 -9.89
C ILE A 23 5.77 20.68 -9.45
N SER A 24 4.60 21.02 -8.90
CA SER A 24 3.60 20.02 -8.48
C SER A 24 3.10 19.17 -9.66
N ARG A 25 2.90 19.78 -10.84
CA ARG A 25 2.52 19.04 -12.07
C ARG A 25 3.60 18.09 -12.54
N THR A 26 4.87 18.51 -12.49
CA THR A 26 6.01 17.64 -12.83
C THR A 26 6.11 16.47 -11.86
N GLU A 27 5.96 16.71 -10.56
CA GLU A 27 6.02 15.64 -9.55
C GLU A 27 4.88 14.65 -9.71
N TRP A 28 3.63 15.12 -9.87
CA TRP A 28 2.48 14.25 -10.15
C TRP A 28 2.70 13.37 -11.39
N ALA A 29 3.21 13.94 -12.49
CA ALA A 29 3.48 13.18 -13.70
C ALA A 29 4.56 12.11 -13.46
N ALA A 30 5.58 12.40 -12.65
CA ALA A 30 6.60 11.43 -12.26
C ALA A 30 6.03 10.30 -11.40
N LEU A 31 5.17 10.62 -10.42
CA LEU A 31 4.47 9.62 -9.61
C LEU A 31 3.63 8.70 -10.49
N VAL A 32 2.78 9.26 -11.36
CA VAL A 32 1.95 8.46 -12.27
C VAL A 32 2.81 7.56 -13.16
N ALA A 33 3.96 8.05 -13.64
CA ALA A 33 4.88 7.24 -14.43
C ALA A 33 5.43 6.06 -13.62
N SER A 34 5.86 6.27 -12.37
CA SER A 34 6.33 5.20 -11.47
C SER A 34 5.25 4.14 -11.23
N TRP A 35 4.03 4.55 -10.90
CA TRP A 35 2.91 3.63 -10.69
C TRP A 35 2.42 2.93 -11.97
N SER A 36 2.89 3.37 -13.15
CA SER A 36 2.55 2.80 -14.46
C SER A 36 3.69 1.94 -15.06
N GLU A 37 4.74 1.64 -14.31
CA GLU A 37 5.86 0.86 -14.81
C GLU A 37 5.41 -0.55 -15.28
N PRO A 38 5.87 -1.05 -16.44
CA PRO A 38 5.29 -2.24 -17.08
C PRO A 38 5.44 -3.56 -16.30
N HIS A 39 6.36 -3.62 -15.33
CA HIS A 39 6.58 -4.82 -14.51
C HIS A 39 5.56 -4.96 -13.38
N ARG A 40 4.88 -3.88 -12.99
CA ARG A 40 3.85 -3.88 -11.94
C ARG A 40 2.61 -4.64 -12.41
N ARG A 41 2.07 -5.49 -11.54
CA ARG A 41 0.85 -6.30 -11.82
C ARG A 41 -0.22 -6.08 -10.77
N TYR A 42 0.18 -5.95 -9.51
CA TYR A 42 -0.67 -5.58 -8.41
C TYR A 42 -0.37 -4.15 -7.96
N HIS A 43 0.91 -3.80 -7.78
CA HIS A 43 1.32 -2.50 -7.24
C HIS A 43 1.33 -1.41 -8.33
N ASP A 44 0.16 -1.21 -8.96
CA ASP A 44 -0.06 -0.29 -10.08
C ASP A 44 -1.02 0.86 -9.72
N LEU A 45 -1.40 1.68 -10.71
CA LEU A 45 -2.35 2.78 -10.53
C LEU A 45 -3.72 2.33 -10.00
N ALA A 46 -4.15 1.09 -10.24
CA ALA A 46 -5.42 0.60 -9.72
C ALA A 46 -5.32 0.31 -8.22
N HIS A 47 -4.20 -0.24 -7.75
CA HIS A 47 -3.91 -0.35 -6.30
C HIS A 47 -3.86 1.01 -5.65
N LEU A 48 -3.07 1.95 -6.19
CA LEU A 48 -3.00 3.31 -5.66
C LEU A 48 -4.39 3.98 -5.56
N ALA A 49 -5.21 3.87 -6.60
CA ALA A 49 -6.57 4.40 -6.59
C ALA A 49 -7.45 3.74 -5.52
N ALA A 50 -7.30 2.43 -5.29
CA ALA A 50 -8.02 1.71 -4.24
C ALA A 50 -7.60 2.20 -2.85
N VAL A 51 -6.29 2.32 -2.59
CA VAL A 51 -5.75 2.84 -1.32
C VAL A 51 -6.22 4.27 -1.07
N LEU A 52 -6.07 5.19 -2.04
CA LEU A 52 -6.54 6.58 -1.90
C LEU A 52 -8.06 6.65 -1.65
N GLY A 53 -8.84 5.80 -2.32
CA GLY A 53 -10.27 5.70 -2.10
C GLY A 53 -10.64 5.25 -0.69
N LEU A 54 -9.89 4.31 -0.11
CA LEU A 54 -10.09 3.81 1.25
C LEU A 54 -9.59 4.79 2.31
N VAL A 55 -8.43 5.42 2.11
CA VAL A 55 -7.94 6.53 2.94
C VAL A 55 -9.00 7.63 3.02
N GLY A 56 -9.62 7.99 1.89
CA GLY A 56 -10.72 8.96 1.87
C GLY A 56 -11.95 8.53 2.69
N ARG A 57 -12.29 7.24 2.72
CA ARG A 57 -13.40 6.71 3.55
C ARG A 57 -13.05 6.65 5.03
N LEU A 58 -11.78 6.37 5.35
CA LEU A 58 -11.25 6.23 6.70
C LEU A 58 -10.72 7.55 7.27
N ALA A 59 -10.76 8.65 6.50
CA ALA A 59 -10.16 9.94 6.85
C ALA A 59 -10.60 10.49 8.21
N GLY A 60 -11.84 10.20 8.66
CA GLY A 60 -12.32 10.63 9.97
C GLY A 60 -11.58 9.99 11.16
N ALA A 61 -10.83 8.91 10.94
CA ALA A 61 -10.00 8.27 11.95
C ALA A 61 -8.54 8.75 11.93
N ALA A 62 -8.09 9.47 10.88
CA ALA A 62 -6.73 10.00 10.79
C ALA A 62 -6.62 11.33 11.55
N ALA A 63 -5.49 11.54 12.23
CA ALA A 63 -5.15 12.83 12.81
C ALA A 63 -4.76 13.85 11.73
N ASP A 64 -4.14 13.38 10.66
CA ASP A 64 -3.73 14.16 9.50
C ASP A 64 -4.08 13.43 8.18
N PRO A 65 -5.32 13.58 7.68
CA PRO A 65 -5.78 12.90 6.49
C PRO A 65 -5.05 13.30 5.19
N GLU A 66 -4.38 14.45 5.15
CA GLU A 66 -3.59 14.83 3.95
C GLU A 66 -2.21 14.19 3.98
N ALA A 67 -1.56 14.11 5.16
CA ALA A 67 -0.33 13.35 5.31
C ALA A 67 -0.53 11.89 4.88
N VAL A 68 -1.64 11.27 5.31
CA VAL A 68 -1.96 9.88 4.94
C VAL A 68 -2.19 9.73 3.42
N ARG A 69 -2.88 10.69 2.79
CA ARG A 69 -3.07 10.67 1.33
C ARG A 69 -1.76 10.87 0.58
N LEU A 70 -0.89 11.76 1.04
CA LEU A 70 0.45 11.93 0.47
C LEU A 70 1.29 10.66 0.66
N ALA A 71 1.30 10.06 1.85
CA ALA A 71 1.98 8.78 2.08
C ALA A 71 1.46 7.66 1.18
N ALA A 72 0.14 7.59 0.94
CA ALA A 72 -0.44 6.64 -0.01
C ALA A 72 0.11 6.83 -1.44
N TRP A 73 0.35 8.06 -1.91
CA TRP A 73 0.99 8.31 -3.20
C TRP A 73 2.44 7.81 -3.28
N TYR A 74 3.15 7.76 -2.15
CA TYR A 74 4.57 7.43 -2.10
C TYR A 74 4.88 6.00 -1.63
N HIS A 75 3.99 5.30 -0.92
CA HIS A 75 4.36 4.07 -0.20
C HIS A 75 5.09 3.02 -1.07
N ASP A 76 4.59 2.74 -2.28
CA ASP A 76 5.25 1.87 -3.27
C ASP A 76 5.65 2.61 -4.56
N VAL A 77 5.96 3.92 -4.45
CA VAL A 77 6.40 4.69 -5.63
C VAL A 77 7.66 4.07 -6.24
N VAL A 78 8.56 3.55 -5.40
CA VAL A 78 9.64 2.65 -5.81
C VAL A 78 9.18 1.23 -5.50
N TYR A 79 9.16 0.39 -6.53
CA TYR A 79 8.78 -1.01 -6.37
C TYR A 79 9.63 -1.88 -7.29
N ASP A 80 10.59 -2.56 -6.68
CA ASP A 80 11.42 -3.57 -7.30
C ASP A 80 11.36 -4.84 -6.45
N PRO A 81 10.71 -5.92 -6.93
CA PRO A 81 10.60 -7.20 -6.22
C PRO A 81 11.94 -7.87 -5.86
N GLU A 82 13.06 -7.43 -6.45
CA GLU A 82 14.40 -7.95 -6.13
C GLU A 82 15.09 -7.18 -4.97
N ARG A 83 14.46 -6.10 -4.49
CA ARG A 83 14.99 -5.23 -3.42
C ARG A 83 14.31 -5.49 -2.09
N SER A 84 15.01 -5.11 -1.01
CA SER A 84 14.52 -5.18 0.37
C SER A 84 14.37 -3.82 1.05
N ASP A 85 14.68 -2.73 0.33
CA ASP A 85 14.72 -1.36 0.83
C ASP A 85 13.76 -0.43 0.04
N ASN A 86 12.74 -1.00 -0.62
CA ASN A 86 11.78 -0.24 -1.44
C ASN A 86 11.13 0.89 -0.63
N GLU A 87 10.66 0.63 0.59
CA GLU A 87 10.00 1.61 1.45
C GLU A 87 10.96 2.73 1.86
N GLN A 88 12.24 2.41 2.11
CA GLN A 88 13.26 3.40 2.43
C GLN A 88 13.50 4.34 1.24
N ILE A 89 13.60 3.80 0.02
CA ILE A 89 13.80 4.61 -1.18
C ILE A 89 12.55 5.41 -1.53
N SER A 90 11.36 4.82 -1.33
CA SER A 90 10.07 5.50 -1.46
C SER A 90 9.96 6.69 -0.51
N ALA A 91 10.40 6.54 0.74
CA ALA A 91 10.45 7.63 1.73
C ALA A 91 11.42 8.74 1.31
N GLU A 92 12.63 8.39 0.86
CA GLU A 92 13.60 9.34 0.31
C GLU A 92 13.05 10.06 -0.94
N ARG A 93 12.32 9.35 -1.80
CA ARG A 93 11.65 9.92 -2.98
C ARG A 93 10.55 10.90 -2.59
N ALA A 94 9.82 10.63 -1.51
CA ALA A 94 8.85 11.56 -0.93
C ALA A 94 9.55 12.82 -0.40
N GLY A 95 10.63 12.66 0.36
CA GLY A 95 11.50 13.73 0.84
C GLY A 95 11.98 14.67 -0.27
N ALA A 96 12.36 14.12 -1.42
CA ALA A 96 12.78 14.89 -2.58
C ALA A 96 11.61 15.54 -3.33
N GLY A 97 10.51 14.80 -3.54
CA GLY A 97 9.38 15.21 -4.36
C GLY A 97 8.48 16.28 -3.72
N LEU A 98 8.31 16.22 -2.40
CA LEU A 98 7.43 17.12 -1.65
C LEU A 98 8.13 18.36 -1.10
N ARG A 99 9.45 18.46 -1.24
CA ARG A 99 10.22 19.60 -0.72
C ARG A 99 9.74 20.91 -1.33
N GLY A 100 9.26 21.82 -0.48
CA GLY A 100 8.72 23.11 -0.90
C GLY A 100 7.30 23.08 -1.47
N LEU A 101 6.67 21.89 -1.54
CA LEU A 101 5.25 21.73 -1.87
C LEU A 101 4.38 21.60 -0.61
N VAL A 102 4.96 21.10 0.49
CA VAL A 102 4.29 20.92 1.80
C VAL A 102 5.17 21.46 2.93
N THR A 103 4.62 21.53 4.16
CA THR A 103 5.39 21.92 5.34
C THR A 103 6.37 20.82 5.76
N ASP A 104 7.45 21.20 6.43
CA ASP A 104 8.45 20.24 6.94
C ASP A 104 7.83 19.21 7.91
N GLU A 105 6.85 19.62 8.72
CA GLU A 105 6.10 18.73 9.62
C GLU A 105 5.29 17.68 8.82
N ARG A 106 4.60 18.11 7.76
CA ARG A 106 3.86 17.20 6.87
C ARG A 106 4.80 16.22 6.19
N LEU A 107 5.94 16.69 5.73
CA LEU A 107 6.95 15.87 5.07
C LEU A 107 7.52 14.80 6.00
N ALA A 108 7.83 15.16 7.25
CA ALA A 108 8.32 14.22 8.25
C ALA A 108 7.28 13.13 8.57
N GLU A 109 5.98 13.49 8.62
CA GLU A 109 4.93 12.50 8.83
C GLU A 109 4.75 11.58 7.61
N VAL A 110 4.83 12.12 6.39
CA VAL A 110 4.80 11.30 5.16
C VAL A 110 5.94 10.29 5.13
N ASP A 111 7.17 10.73 5.41
CA ASP A 111 8.36 9.87 5.48
C ASP A 111 8.16 8.73 6.50
N ARG A 112 7.73 9.07 7.72
CA ARG A 112 7.44 8.08 8.77
C ARG A 112 6.37 7.07 8.34
N LEU A 113 5.29 7.54 7.71
CA LEU A 113 4.17 6.70 7.27
C LEU A 113 4.57 5.77 6.12
N VAL A 114 5.40 6.23 5.18
CA VAL A 114 5.94 5.37 4.11
C VAL A 114 6.84 4.29 4.69
N LEU A 115 7.73 4.62 5.63
CA LEU A 115 8.57 3.61 6.29
C LEU A 115 7.75 2.60 7.10
N LEU A 116 6.62 3.02 7.65
CA LEU A 116 5.72 2.16 8.43
C LEU A 116 5.12 1.02 7.59
N THR A 117 4.95 1.19 6.27
CA THR A 117 4.36 0.15 5.42
C THR A 117 5.27 -1.05 5.22
N ALA A 118 6.56 -0.98 5.55
CA ALA A 118 7.44 -2.16 5.49
C ALA A 118 7.00 -3.27 6.48
N GLY A 119 6.37 -2.89 7.60
CA GLY A 119 5.92 -3.83 8.63
C GLY A 119 4.40 -3.88 8.84
N HIS A 120 3.67 -2.88 8.36
CA HIS A 120 2.23 -2.68 8.59
C HIS A 120 1.83 -2.77 10.07
N ASP A 121 2.71 -2.34 10.97
CA ASP A 121 2.52 -2.43 12.42
C ASP A 121 2.54 -1.07 13.14
N PRO A 122 1.54 -0.19 12.89
CA PRO A 122 1.40 1.04 13.65
C PRO A 122 1.24 0.76 15.15
N ALA A 123 1.96 1.54 15.95
CA ALA A 123 1.89 1.51 17.39
C ALA A 123 0.47 1.84 17.89
N PRO A 124 0.06 1.36 19.08
CA PRO A 124 -1.22 1.75 19.67
C PRO A 124 -1.36 3.27 19.76
N GLY A 125 -2.44 3.81 19.19
CA GLY A 125 -2.69 5.25 19.13
C GLY A 125 -2.13 5.98 17.90
N ASP A 126 -1.37 5.30 17.03
CA ASP A 126 -0.95 5.85 15.73
C ASP A 126 -2.12 5.88 14.74
N ALA A 127 -2.92 6.94 14.83
CA ALA A 127 -4.13 7.14 14.03
C ALA A 127 -3.85 7.21 12.52
N ASN A 128 -2.78 7.90 12.12
CA ASN A 128 -2.41 8.05 10.71
C ASN A 128 -1.91 6.74 10.13
N GLY A 129 -1.01 6.07 10.86
CA GLY A 129 -0.48 4.76 10.47
C GLY A 129 -1.59 3.72 10.37
N ALA A 130 -2.54 3.73 11.32
CA ALA A 130 -3.70 2.83 11.28
C ALA A 130 -4.51 3.01 10.00
N VAL A 131 -4.80 4.25 9.58
CA VAL A 131 -5.55 4.51 8.34
C VAL A 131 -4.77 4.05 7.11
N LEU A 132 -3.47 4.34 7.02
CA LEU A 132 -2.66 3.94 5.86
C LEU A 132 -2.58 2.41 5.75
N CYS A 133 -2.19 1.73 6.82
CA CYS A 133 -2.04 0.27 6.81
C CYS A 133 -3.38 -0.44 6.59
N ASP A 134 -4.47 0.05 7.17
CA ASP A 134 -5.80 -0.54 6.94
C ASP A 134 -6.23 -0.41 5.47
N ALA A 135 -5.95 0.75 4.85
CA ALA A 135 -6.28 1.01 3.45
C ALA A 135 -5.44 0.16 2.50
N ASP A 136 -4.13 0.06 2.74
CA ASP A 136 -3.19 -0.72 1.93
C ASP A 136 -3.48 -2.23 2.00
N LEU A 137 -3.73 -2.74 3.22
CA LEU A 137 -4.02 -4.16 3.44
C LEU A 137 -5.48 -4.56 3.15
N ALA A 138 -6.34 -3.65 2.68
CA ALA A 138 -7.77 -3.93 2.52
C ALA A 138 -8.06 -5.04 1.50
N VAL A 139 -7.19 -5.25 0.51
CA VAL A 139 -7.31 -6.35 -0.47
C VAL A 139 -7.37 -7.72 0.20
N LEU A 140 -6.76 -7.87 1.38
CA LEU A 140 -6.73 -9.14 2.08
C LEU A 140 -8.15 -9.58 2.49
N ALA A 141 -9.05 -8.63 2.75
CA ALA A 141 -10.44 -8.88 3.06
C ALA A 141 -11.37 -8.90 1.84
N ALA A 142 -10.83 -8.90 0.62
CA ALA A 142 -11.62 -8.98 -0.59
C ALA A 142 -12.37 -10.33 -0.70
N PRO A 143 -13.44 -10.40 -1.52
CA PRO A 143 -14.08 -11.66 -1.86
C PRO A 143 -13.05 -12.68 -2.41
N PRO A 144 -13.24 -14.00 -2.20
CA PRO A 144 -12.24 -15.01 -2.54
C PRO A 144 -11.71 -14.95 -3.98
N GLU A 145 -12.56 -14.63 -4.95
CA GLU A 145 -12.14 -14.48 -6.36
C GLU A 145 -11.21 -13.30 -6.57
N SER A 146 -11.50 -12.15 -5.96
CA SER A 146 -10.66 -10.96 -6.00
C SER A 146 -9.34 -11.17 -5.26
N TYR A 147 -9.37 -11.87 -4.11
CA TYR A 147 -8.15 -12.25 -3.40
C TYR A 147 -7.27 -13.19 -4.22
N ALA A 148 -7.85 -14.16 -4.92
CA ALA A 148 -7.12 -15.06 -5.80
C ALA A 148 -6.47 -14.32 -6.98
N ALA A 149 -7.14 -13.31 -7.52
CA ALA A 149 -6.57 -12.43 -8.55
C ALA A 149 -5.39 -11.61 -8.01
N TYR A 150 -5.53 -11.04 -6.80
CA TYR A 150 -4.45 -10.37 -6.08
C TYR A 150 -3.23 -11.30 -5.90
N ALA A 151 -3.43 -12.49 -5.32
CA ALA A 151 -2.34 -13.43 -5.07
C ALA A 151 -1.65 -13.88 -6.38
N SER A 152 -2.41 -14.03 -7.46
CA SER A 152 -1.86 -14.35 -8.79
C SER A 152 -1.05 -13.19 -9.37
N ALA A 153 -1.50 -11.95 -9.21
CA ALA A 153 -0.76 -10.77 -9.64
C ALA A 153 0.57 -10.62 -8.87
N ILE A 154 0.55 -10.84 -7.55
CA ILE A 154 1.78 -10.91 -6.75
C ILE A 154 2.72 -12.01 -7.26
N ARG A 155 2.21 -13.22 -7.55
CA ARG A 155 3.06 -14.30 -8.11
C ARG A 155 3.75 -13.88 -9.41
N LEU A 156 3.08 -13.09 -10.26
CA LEU A 156 3.66 -12.60 -11.51
C LEU A 156 4.77 -11.55 -11.28
N GLU A 157 4.65 -10.69 -10.27
CA GLU A 157 5.70 -9.72 -9.92
C GLU A 157 6.98 -10.41 -9.44
N TYR A 158 6.85 -11.53 -8.76
CA TYR A 158 7.96 -12.39 -8.34
C TYR A 158 8.26 -13.50 -9.37
N GLY A 159 7.97 -13.27 -10.66
CA GLY A 159 8.22 -14.23 -11.74
C GLY A 159 9.68 -14.65 -11.91
N HIS A 160 10.62 -13.86 -11.38
CA HIS A 160 12.05 -14.13 -11.38
C HIS A 160 12.47 -15.23 -10.38
N LEU A 161 11.64 -15.52 -9.37
CA LEU A 161 11.89 -16.57 -8.38
C LEU A 161 11.35 -17.93 -8.84
N SER A 162 12.04 -19.00 -8.40
CA SER A 162 11.47 -20.35 -8.45
C SER A 162 10.21 -20.44 -7.58
N ASP A 163 9.39 -21.47 -7.82
CA ASP A 163 8.17 -21.68 -7.03
C ASP A 163 8.48 -21.94 -5.54
N GLU A 164 9.61 -22.56 -5.23
CA GLU A 164 10.05 -22.84 -3.84
C GLU A 164 10.50 -21.56 -3.13
N GLU A 165 11.33 -20.73 -3.78
CA GLU A 165 11.78 -19.45 -3.24
C GLU A 165 10.61 -18.50 -3.02
N PHE A 166 9.72 -18.38 -4.02
CA PHE A 166 8.50 -17.57 -3.90
C PHE A 166 7.62 -18.08 -2.76
N ALA A 167 7.36 -19.38 -2.68
CA ALA A 167 6.52 -19.95 -1.63
C ALA A 167 7.12 -19.66 -0.24
N THR A 168 8.43 -19.80 -0.07
CA THR A 168 9.12 -19.53 1.21
C THR A 168 8.95 -18.07 1.62
N GLY A 169 9.24 -17.12 0.73
CA GLY A 169 9.10 -15.69 1.00
C GLY A 169 7.64 -15.29 1.25
N ARG A 170 6.72 -15.78 0.42
CA ARG A 170 5.28 -15.49 0.57
C ARG A 170 4.74 -16.06 1.87
N ILE A 171 5.12 -17.28 2.27
CA ILE A 171 4.75 -17.87 3.56
C ILE A 171 5.20 -16.96 4.71
N ALA A 172 6.43 -16.44 4.68
CA ALA A 172 6.95 -15.55 5.71
C ALA A 172 6.11 -14.26 5.82
N VAL A 173 5.76 -13.62 4.69
CA VAL A 173 4.88 -12.43 4.67
C VAL A 173 3.50 -12.74 5.27
N LEU A 174 2.86 -13.83 4.85
CA LEU A 174 1.54 -14.22 5.36
C LEU A 174 1.58 -14.51 6.86
N GLN A 175 2.65 -15.16 7.34
CA GLN A 175 2.83 -15.44 8.76
C GLN A 175 3.06 -14.18 9.58
N HIS A 176 3.86 -13.23 9.08
CA HIS A 176 4.06 -11.92 9.69
C HIS A 176 2.72 -11.19 9.88
N LEU A 177 1.94 -11.05 8.81
CA LEU A 177 0.63 -10.38 8.85
C LEU A 177 -0.36 -11.07 9.82
N LEU A 178 -0.37 -12.40 9.86
CA LEU A 178 -1.23 -13.17 10.78
C LEU A 178 -0.79 -13.04 12.26
N ALA A 179 0.49 -12.74 12.50
CA ALA A 179 1.09 -12.58 13.82
C ALA A 179 0.93 -11.15 14.39
N LEU A 180 0.55 -10.18 13.56
CA LEU A 180 0.26 -8.82 14.03
C LEU A 180 -0.78 -8.84 15.17
N PRO A 181 -0.62 -8.01 16.22
CA PRO A 181 -1.59 -7.90 17.31
C PRO A 181 -3.00 -7.54 16.81
N ALA A 182 -3.07 -6.70 15.78
CA ALA A 182 -4.28 -6.38 15.04
C ALA A 182 -3.93 -6.21 13.55
N LEU A 183 -4.68 -6.87 12.67
CA LEU A 183 -4.49 -6.74 11.22
C LEU A 183 -5.13 -5.45 10.69
N TYR A 184 -6.31 -5.12 11.21
CA TYR A 184 -7.00 -3.85 10.97
C TYR A 184 -7.27 -3.14 12.29
N ARG A 185 -7.07 -1.82 12.34
CA ARG A 185 -7.06 -1.05 13.60
C ARG A 185 -8.22 -0.06 13.71
N THR A 186 -8.57 0.61 12.63
CA THR A 186 -9.68 1.56 12.60
C THR A 186 -11.03 0.83 12.80
N GLU A 187 -11.96 1.46 13.52
CA GLU A 187 -13.28 0.86 13.82
C GLU A 187 -14.00 0.41 12.55
N ALA A 188 -13.91 1.21 11.47
CA ALA A 188 -14.53 0.90 10.19
C ALA A 188 -13.88 -0.29 9.45
N ALA A 189 -12.60 -0.58 9.69
CA ALA A 189 -11.87 -1.68 9.07
C ALA A 189 -11.84 -2.96 9.93
N GLN A 190 -12.06 -2.87 11.25
CA GLN A 190 -12.07 -4.05 12.12
C GLN A 190 -12.97 -5.21 11.62
N PRO A 191 -14.17 -4.97 11.06
CA PRO A 191 -15.01 -6.04 10.50
C PRO A 191 -14.35 -6.84 9.37
N TRP A 192 -13.33 -6.31 8.70
CA TRP A 192 -12.60 -6.95 7.60
C TRP A 192 -11.70 -8.09 8.07
N THR A 193 -11.32 -8.11 9.36
CA THR A 193 -10.35 -9.03 9.95
C THR A 193 -10.70 -10.50 9.73
N GLY A 194 -11.98 -10.87 9.88
CA GLY A 194 -12.44 -12.25 9.73
C GLY A 194 -12.18 -12.78 8.31
N THR A 195 -12.58 -12.02 7.30
CA THR A 195 -12.37 -12.37 5.89
C THR A 195 -10.89 -12.41 5.54
N ALA A 196 -10.12 -11.42 5.98
CA ALA A 196 -8.67 -11.39 5.71
C ALA A 196 -7.93 -12.58 6.33
N ARG A 197 -8.19 -12.90 7.60
CA ARG A 197 -7.57 -14.07 8.24
C ARG A 197 -7.95 -15.37 7.52
N ALA A 198 -9.19 -15.50 7.04
CA ALA A 198 -9.61 -16.67 6.29
C ALA A 198 -8.85 -16.80 4.95
N ASN A 199 -8.74 -15.70 4.19
CA ASN A 199 -8.01 -15.67 2.93
C ASN A 199 -6.50 -15.96 3.11
N LEU A 200 -5.84 -15.27 4.04
CA LEU A 200 -4.42 -15.46 4.37
C LEU A 200 -4.14 -16.92 4.78
N THR A 201 -4.99 -17.51 5.63
CA THR A 201 -4.84 -18.89 6.10
C THR A 201 -5.06 -19.90 4.97
N ALA A 202 -6.01 -19.64 4.06
CA ALA A 202 -6.25 -20.48 2.91
C ALA A 202 -5.03 -20.47 1.96
N GLU A 203 -4.49 -19.29 1.64
CA GLU A 203 -3.27 -19.17 0.82
C GLU A 203 -2.08 -19.88 1.48
N LEU A 204 -1.85 -19.64 2.77
CA LEU A 204 -0.80 -20.28 3.55
C LEU A 204 -0.90 -21.82 3.51
N THR A 205 -2.12 -22.36 3.62
CA THR A 205 -2.36 -23.81 3.54
C THR A 205 -2.06 -24.36 2.16
N LEU A 206 -2.42 -23.64 1.10
CA LEU A 206 -2.16 -24.05 -0.28
C LEU A 206 -0.65 -24.06 -0.59
N LEU A 207 0.08 -23.02 -0.18
CA LEU A 207 1.53 -22.92 -0.39
C LEU A 207 2.27 -24.06 0.32
N ARG A 208 1.94 -24.35 1.59
CA ARG A 208 2.55 -25.45 2.35
C ARG A 208 2.31 -26.83 1.73
N ARG A 209 1.11 -27.06 1.17
CA ARG A 209 0.79 -28.34 0.49
C ARG A 209 1.62 -28.52 -0.78
N ARG A 210 1.92 -27.44 -1.49
CA ARG A 210 2.75 -27.49 -2.71
C ARG A 210 4.22 -27.70 -2.39
N GLY A 211 4.75 -27.05 -1.35
CA GLY A 211 6.15 -27.21 -0.92
C GLY A 211 6.47 -28.56 -0.26
N GLY A 212 5.48 -29.24 0.33
CA GLY A 212 5.64 -30.59 0.91
C GLY A 212 5.46 -31.74 -0.09
N ALA A 213 5.14 -31.43 -1.36
CA ALA A 213 4.93 -32.41 -2.42
C ALA A 213 6.15 -32.56 -3.37
N SER A 214 7.31 -32.02 -2.95
CA SER A 214 8.60 -32.12 -3.64
C SER A 214 9.49 -33.18 -2.99
#